data_AF-A0A9Q0ENL4-F1
#
_entry.id   AF-A0A9Q0ENL4-F1
#
_cell.length_a   1.000
_cell.length_b   1.000
_cell.length_c   1.000
_cell.angle_alpha   90.00
_cell.angle_beta   90.00
_cell.angle_gamma   90.00
#
_symmetry.space_group_name_H-M   'P 1'
#
loop_
_entity.id
_entity.type
_entity.pdbx_description
1 polymer ?
#
loop_
_entity_poly.entity_id
_entity_poly.type
_entity_poly.pdbx_seq_one_letter_code
_entity_poly.pdbx_strand_id
1 'polypeptide(L)'
;MFSFSPAENGDKPRSRRSEVVRDDDVNREAEDRRQARLDQRHLESYRNVRRLRDALYRRYAELLHKKILSQRLEMQQRAEQRGSKPEKDIQWKREKLAFSRLQHDASYLESLPKTSYYLILDLQNQLMQRGVLRTRVDLEDFGRCINYQRGPQHIQNHLQEIRQNS
;
A
#
# COMPACT_ATOMS: atom_id res chain seq x y z
N MET A 1 -30.08 -86.19 -68.36
CA MET A 1 -29.76 -84.88 -68.96
C MET A 1 -29.30 -83.96 -67.84
N PHE A 2 -28.07 -83.44 -67.94
CA PHE A 2 -27.54 -82.39 -67.08
C PHE A 2 -28.06 -81.04 -67.54
N SER A 3 -28.48 -80.17 -66.60
CA SER A 3 -28.53 -78.73 -66.81
C SER A 3 -28.41 -77.97 -65.48
N PHE A 4 -27.50 -76.99 -65.54
CA PHE A 4 -26.95 -76.09 -64.53
C PHE A 4 -27.95 -75.16 -63.82
N SER A 5 -27.76 -74.97 -62.49
CA SER A 5 -27.62 -73.72 -61.69
C SER A 5 -28.66 -72.57 -61.79
N PRO A 6 -28.99 -71.84 -60.68
CA PRO A 6 -28.00 -71.05 -59.95
C PRO A 6 -28.10 -71.06 -58.41
N ALA A 7 -26.98 -70.67 -57.80
CA ALA A 7 -26.75 -70.52 -56.38
C ALA A 7 -27.62 -69.41 -55.77
N GLU A 8 -28.33 -69.73 -54.69
CA GLU A 8 -28.98 -68.74 -53.84
C GLU A 8 -27.91 -67.96 -53.05
N ASN A 9 -27.72 -66.71 -53.43
CA ASN A 9 -26.99 -65.75 -52.63
C ASN A 9 -27.85 -65.42 -51.40
N GLY A 10 -27.46 -65.97 -50.24
CA GLY A 10 -28.03 -65.60 -48.95
C GLY A 10 -27.62 -64.19 -48.55
N ASP A 11 -28.39 -63.19 -48.98
CA ASP A 11 -28.33 -61.83 -48.45
C ASP A 11 -28.76 -61.83 -46.98
N LYS A 12 -27.76 -61.84 -46.08
CA LYS A 12 -28.00 -61.57 -44.65
C LYS A 12 -28.36 -60.08 -44.51
N PRO A 13 -29.53 -59.72 -43.98
CA PRO A 13 -29.78 -58.33 -43.63
C PRO A 13 -28.81 -57.94 -42.50
N ARG A 14 -27.92 -57.00 -42.82
CA ARG A 14 -27.02 -56.35 -41.87
C ARG A 14 -27.90 -55.72 -40.80
N SER A 15 -27.98 -56.38 -39.64
CA SER A 15 -28.66 -55.89 -38.46
C SER A 15 -28.16 -54.46 -38.17
N ARG A 16 -29.03 -53.47 -38.43
CA ARG A 16 -28.86 -52.12 -37.90
C ARG A 16 -29.07 -52.26 -36.39
N ARG A 17 -27.99 -52.51 -35.65
CA ARG A 17 -27.95 -52.18 -34.23
C ARG A 17 -28.12 -50.66 -34.17
N SER A 18 -29.34 -50.22 -33.91
CA SER A 18 -29.58 -48.89 -33.38
C SER A 18 -28.73 -48.81 -32.12
N GLU A 19 -27.67 -48.01 -32.18
CA GLU A 19 -26.92 -47.60 -31.00
C GLU A 19 -27.93 -46.84 -30.15
N VAL A 20 -28.50 -47.53 -29.17
CA VAL A 20 -29.35 -46.91 -28.16
C VAL A 20 -28.40 -46.02 -27.38
N VAL A 21 -28.29 -44.76 -27.81
CA VAL A 21 -27.65 -43.70 -27.05
C VAL A 21 -28.34 -43.72 -25.70
N ARG A 22 -27.61 -44.09 -24.66
CA ARG A 22 -28.16 -44.13 -23.30
C ARG A 22 -28.51 -42.69 -22.95
N ASP A 23 -29.70 -42.46 -22.39
CA ASP A 23 -30.13 -41.11 -21.98
C ASP A 23 -29.09 -40.42 -21.05
N ASP A 24 -28.29 -41.21 -20.33
CA ASP A 24 -27.15 -40.76 -19.52
C ASP A 24 -26.05 -40.04 -20.32
N ASP A 25 -25.79 -40.47 -21.57
CA ASP A 25 -24.75 -39.87 -22.42
C ASP A 25 -25.22 -38.53 -23.00
N VAL A 26 -26.51 -38.42 -23.37
CA VAL A 26 -27.12 -37.16 -23.80
C VAL A 26 -27.14 -36.14 -22.65
N ASN A 27 -27.37 -36.61 -21.43
CA ASN A 27 -27.39 -35.75 -20.25
C ASN A 27 -25.98 -35.23 -19.89
N ARG A 28 -24.95 -36.08 -19.96
CA ARG A 28 -23.54 -35.65 -19.79
C ARG A 28 -23.10 -34.64 -20.83
N GLU A 29 -23.40 -34.87 -22.11
CA GLU A 29 -23.08 -33.90 -23.16
C GLU A 29 -23.80 -32.56 -22.97
N ALA A 30 -25.01 -32.57 -22.42
CA ALA A 30 -25.75 -31.35 -22.10
C ALA A 30 -25.10 -30.58 -20.94
N GLU A 31 -24.59 -31.28 -19.93
CA GLU A 31 -23.81 -30.69 -18.84
C GLU A 31 -22.48 -30.12 -19.32
N ASP A 32 -21.73 -30.85 -20.14
CA ASP A 32 -20.48 -30.39 -20.74
C ASP A 32 -20.69 -29.14 -21.60
N ARG A 33 -21.79 -29.10 -22.38
CA ARG A 33 -22.19 -27.92 -23.15
C ARG A 33 -22.55 -26.74 -22.25
N ARG A 34 -23.18 -26.97 -21.10
CA ARG A 34 -23.46 -25.91 -20.11
C ARG A 34 -22.17 -25.39 -19.49
N GLN A 35 -21.26 -26.28 -19.10
CA GLN A 35 -19.98 -25.92 -18.50
C GLN A 35 -19.11 -25.12 -19.47
N ALA A 36 -18.99 -25.57 -20.73
CA ALA A 36 -18.25 -24.85 -21.76
C ALA A 36 -18.78 -23.42 -21.99
N ARG A 37 -20.12 -23.23 -21.92
CA ARG A 37 -20.73 -21.89 -22.02
C ARG A 37 -20.40 -21.01 -20.81
N LEU A 38 -20.35 -21.58 -19.60
CA LEU A 38 -19.95 -20.85 -18.41
C LEU A 38 -18.48 -20.45 -18.48
N ASP A 39 -17.61 -21.36 -18.89
CA ASP A 39 -16.18 -21.10 -19.05
C ASP A 39 -15.91 -20.03 -20.11
N GLN A 40 -16.66 -20.06 -21.23
CA GLN A 40 -16.61 -19.00 -22.23
C GLN A 40 -16.98 -17.64 -21.64
N ARG A 41 -18.08 -17.56 -20.88
CA ARG A 41 -18.49 -16.31 -20.22
C ARG A 41 -17.43 -15.81 -19.25
N HIS A 42 -16.84 -16.70 -18.44
CA HIS A 42 -15.77 -16.33 -17.52
C HIS A 42 -14.53 -15.79 -18.25
N LEU A 43 -14.13 -16.43 -19.35
CA LEU A 43 -13.03 -15.96 -20.19
C LEU A 43 -13.30 -14.59 -20.80
N GLU A 44 -14.53 -14.35 -21.27
CA GLU A 44 -14.96 -13.05 -21.78
C GLU A 44 -14.91 -11.98 -20.69
N SER A 45 -15.42 -12.27 -19.49
CA SER A 45 -15.34 -11.37 -18.34
C SER A 45 -13.88 -11.02 -17.99
N TYR A 46 -12.99 -12.00 -17.93
CA TYR A 46 -11.57 -11.79 -17.67
C TYR A 46 -10.91 -10.91 -18.74
N ARG A 47 -11.18 -11.18 -20.02
CA ARG A 47 -10.68 -10.38 -21.15
C ARG A 47 -11.18 -8.94 -21.07
N ASN A 48 -12.44 -8.73 -20.71
CA ASN A 48 -13.02 -7.40 -20.57
C ASN A 48 -12.38 -6.61 -19.44
N VAL A 49 -12.18 -7.21 -18.27
CA VAL A 49 -11.47 -6.57 -17.14
C VAL A 49 -10.05 -6.20 -17.54
N ARG A 50 -9.33 -7.09 -18.24
CA ARG A 50 -7.97 -6.82 -18.69
C ARG A 50 -7.91 -5.66 -19.70
N ARG A 51 -8.84 -5.62 -20.66
CA ARG A 51 -8.98 -4.51 -21.62
C ARG A 51 -9.25 -3.18 -20.90
N LEU A 52 -10.15 -3.17 -19.92
CA LEU A 52 -10.46 -1.99 -19.14
C LEU A 52 -9.23 -1.50 -18.36
N ARG A 53 -8.54 -2.41 -17.69
CA ARG A 53 -7.29 -2.12 -16.98
C ARG A 53 -6.28 -1.48 -17.92
N ASP A 54 -6.01 -2.10 -19.06
CA ASP A 54 -5.00 -1.62 -20.01
C ASP A 54 -5.39 -0.24 -20.59
N ALA A 55 -6.68 0.01 -20.86
CA ALA A 55 -7.18 1.31 -21.29
C ALA A 55 -6.98 2.40 -20.23
N LEU A 56 -7.28 2.11 -18.96
CA LEU A 56 -7.07 3.03 -17.85
C LEU A 56 -5.57 3.34 -17.64
N TYR A 57 -4.71 2.32 -17.71
CA TYR A 57 -3.27 2.51 -17.61
C TYR A 57 -2.74 3.45 -18.69
N ARG A 58 -3.14 3.25 -19.96
CA ARG A 58 -2.72 4.12 -21.07
C ARG A 58 -3.18 5.56 -20.84
N ARG A 59 -4.45 5.76 -20.49
CA ARG A 59 -5.01 7.09 -20.21
C ARG A 59 -4.25 7.79 -19.09
N TYR A 60 -3.95 7.07 -18.00
CA TYR A 60 -3.21 7.63 -16.88
C TYR A 60 -1.75 7.96 -17.26
N ALA A 61 -1.08 7.07 -17.99
CA ALA A 61 0.28 7.28 -18.48
C ALA A 61 0.37 8.50 -19.40
N GLU A 62 -0.59 8.69 -20.30
CA GLU A 62 -0.68 9.88 -21.15
C GLU A 62 -0.88 11.16 -20.33
N LEU A 63 -1.76 11.14 -19.34
CA LEU A 63 -1.99 12.30 -18.46
C LEU A 63 -0.72 12.65 -17.67
N LEU A 64 -0.03 11.64 -17.14
CA LEU A 64 1.22 11.81 -16.41
C LEU A 64 2.30 12.39 -17.34
N HIS A 65 2.40 11.88 -18.56
CA HIS A 65 3.35 12.39 -19.55
C HIS A 65 3.09 13.86 -19.87
N LYS A 66 1.83 14.24 -20.11
CA LYS A 66 1.43 15.64 -20.34
C LYS A 66 1.80 16.54 -19.16
N LYS A 67 1.58 16.11 -17.92
CA LYS A 67 1.97 16.87 -16.71
C LYS A 67 3.49 17.03 -16.59
N ILE A 68 4.26 15.98 -16.87
CA ILE A 68 5.72 16.05 -16.83
C ILE A 68 6.23 17.03 -17.89
N LEU A 69 5.68 16.99 -19.10
CA LEU A 69 6.06 17.91 -20.17
C LEU A 69 5.73 19.36 -19.81
N SER A 70 4.53 19.63 -19.27
CA SER A 70 4.17 20.99 -18.86
C SER A 70 5.09 21.51 -17.74
N GLN A 71 5.40 20.69 -16.75
CA GLN A 71 6.33 21.05 -15.68
C GLN A 71 7.73 21.33 -16.20
N ARG A 72 8.24 20.51 -17.14
CA ARG A 72 9.55 20.74 -17.77
C ARG A 72 9.58 22.05 -18.54
N LEU A 73 8.53 22.36 -19.29
CA LEU A 73 8.41 23.62 -20.00
C LEU A 73 8.39 24.81 -19.04
N GLU A 74 7.61 24.74 -17.95
CA GLU A 74 7.59 25.80 -16.93
C GLU A 74 8.96 26.00 -16.28
N MET A 75 9.68 24.92 -15.95
CA MET A 75 11.03 25.01 -15.41
C MET A 75 11.99 25.66 -16.41
N GLN A 76 11.90 25.29 -17.68
CA GLN A 76 12.71 25.88 -18.74
C GLN A 76 12.42 27.39 -18.88
N GLN A 77 11.15 27.78 -18.94
CA GLN A 77 10.76 29.19 -19.01
C GLN A 77 11.25 29.98 -17.79
N ARG A 78 11.18 29.42 -16.58
CA ARG A 78 11.73 30.05 -15.36
C ARG A 78 13.25 30.19 -15.43
N ALA A 79 13.95 29.21 -16.00
CA ALA A 79 15.40 29.27 -16.19
C ALA A 79 15.78 30.35 -17.22
N GLU A 80 15.06 30.43 -18.34
CA GLU A 80 15.24 31.46 -19.37
C GLU A 80 14.94 32.87 -18.83
N GLN A 81 13.88 33.04 -18.04
CA GLN A 81 13.57 34.31 -17.36
C GLN A 81 14.61 34.70 -16.30
N ARG A 82 15.34 33.73 -15.74
CA ARG A 82 16.48 34.00 -14.86
C ARG A 82 17.74 34.37 -15.66
N GLY A 83 17.96 33.74 -16.80
CA GLY A 83 19.09 34.03 -17.69
C GLY A 83 18.93 35.31 -18.52
N SER A 84 17.70 35.80 -18.75
CA SER A 84 17.43 37.05 -19.48
C SER A 84 17.37 38.29 -18.60
N LYS A 85 17.28 38.12 -17.28
CA LYS A 85 17.70 39.19 -16.37
C LYS A 85 19.21 39.29 -16.58
N PRO A 86 19.75 40.46 -16.97
CA PRO A 86 21.19 40.64 -16.92
C PRO A 86 21.58 40.21 -15.52
N GLU A 87 22.65 39.42 -15.45
CA GLU A 87 23.41 39.18 -14.26
C GLU A 87 23.76 40.59 -13.76
N LYS A 88 22.82 41.19 -12.99
CA LYS A 88 23.05 42.38 -12.21
C LYS A 88 24.08 41.84 -11.28
N ASP A 89 25.33 42.07 -11.66
CA ASP A 89 26.54 41.83 -10.93
C ASP A 89 26.10 41.84 -9.49
N ILE A 90 25.90 40.63 -8.94
CA ILE A 90 25.43 40.48 -7.58
C ILE A 90 26.71 40.83 -6.84
N GLN A 91 27.02 42.12 -6.82
CA GLN A 91 27.77 42.75 -5.77
C GLN A 91 27.04 42.26 -4.56
N TRP A 92 27.64 41.24 -3.96
CA TRP A 92 27.46 40.87 -2.59
C TRP A 92 27.85 42.11 -1.78
N LYS A 93 27.06 43.19 -1.85
CA LYS A 93 26.61 43.83 -0.64
C LYS A 93 25.97 42.69 0.11
N ARG A 94 26.81 42.02 0.90
CA ARG A 94 26.46 41.62 2.25
C ARG A 94 25.96 42.89 2.93
N GLU A 95 24.79 43.39 2.53
CA GLU A 95 23.79 43.74 3.50
C GLU A 95 23.78 42.51 4.36
N LYS A 96 24.47 42.61 5.51
CA LYS A 96 24.38 41.62 6.54
C LYS A 96 22.89 41.59 6.82
N LEU A 97 22.18 40.65 6.18
CA LEU A 97 20.85 40.26 6.58
C LEU A 97 21.00 40.12 8.08
N ALA A 98 20.32 41.00 8.83
CA ALA A 98 20.40 41.00 10.28
C ALA A 98 20.25 39.54 10.67
N PHE A 99 21.32 38.95 11.24
CA PHE A 99 21.37 37.52 11.48
C PHE A 99 20.07 37.18 12.18
N SER A 100 19.21 36.40 11.51
CA SER A 100 17.98 35.94 12.11
C SER A 100 18.43 35.05 13.25
N ARG A 101 18.49 35.62 14.45
CA ARG A 101 18.63 34.84 15.65
C ARG A 101 17.31 34.11 15.76
N LEU A 102 17.32 32.83 15.38
CA LEU A 102 16.26 31.90 15.70
C LEU A 102 16.14 31.89 17.22
N GLN A 103 15.26 32.75 17.74
CA GLN A 103 14.88 32.71 19.15
C GLN A 103 14.11 31.41 19.31
N HIS A 104 14.65 30.53 20.15
CA HIS A 104 13.99 29.28 20.48
C HIS A 104 12.87 29.62 21.44
N ASP A 105 11.70 29.96 20.87
CA ASP A 105 10.49 30.15 21.65
C ASP A 105 9.95 28.76 22.03
N ALA A 106 10.42 28.28 23.19
CA ALA A 106 9.93 27.05 23.80
C ALA A 106 8.52 27.22 24.41
N SER A 107 7.93 28.42 24.33
CA SER A 107 6.57 28.72 24.81
C SER A 107 5.52 27.76 24.24
N TYR A 108 5.69 27.32 23.00
CA TYR A 108 4.83 26.29 22.40
C TYR A 108 4.91 24.96 23.15
N LEU A 109 6.10 24.52 23.55
CA LEU A 109 6.30 23.27 24.29
C LEU A 109 5.68 23.31 25.68
N GLU A 110 5.60 24.49 26.30
CA GLU A 110 4.94 24.66 27.61
C GLU A 110 3.41 24.52 27.52
N SER A 111 2.82 24.88 26.37
CA SER A 111 1.38 24.78 26.12
C SER A 111 0.89 23.39 25.72
N LEU A 112 1.80 22.46 25.42
CA LEU A 112 1.43 21.10 25.05
C LEU A 112 0.89 20.35 26.26
N PRO A 113 -0.20 19.57 26.11
CA PRO A 113 -0.69 18.73 27.20
C PRO A 113 0.39 17.70 27.55
N LYS A 114 0.88 17.75 28.79
CA LYS A 114 1.89 16.81 29.30
C LYS A 114 1.33 15.39 29.26
N THR A 115 1.77 14.62 28.28
CA THR A 115 1.41 13.21 28.17
C THR A 115 2.08 12.40 29.27
N SER A 116 1.60 11.18 29.52
CA SER A 116 2.23 10.25 30.49
C SER A 116 3.72 10.07 30.22
N TYR A 117 4.13 10.08 28.95
CA TYR A 117 5.52 10.00 28.53
C TYR A 117 6.37 11.19 29.01
N TYR A 118 5.87 12.43 28.91
CA TYR A 118 6.57 13.60 29.44
C TYR A 118 6.78 13.50 30.95
N LEU A 119 5.78 13.00 31.68
CA LEU A 119 5.87 12.81 33.14
C LEU A 119 6.90 11.74 33.52
N ILE A 120 7.01 10.68 32.74
CA ILE A 120 8.02 9.63 32.92
C ILE A 120 9.43 10.18 32.72
N LEU A 121 9.62 10.98 31.67
CA LEU A 121 10.91 11.63 31.40
C LEU A 121 11.29 12.62 32.50
N ASP A 122 10.35 13.43 32.98
CA ASP A 122 10.58 14.34 34.10
C ASP A 122 11.01 13.57 35.37
N LEU A 123 10.36 12.44 35.64
CA LEU A 123 10.69 11.60 36.80
C LEU A 123 12.10 11.00 36.66
N GLN A 124 12.43 10.48 35.48
CA GLN A 124 13.77 9.96 35.19
C GLN A 124 14.84 11.04 35.40
N ASN A 125 14.60 12.25 34.89
CA ASN A 125 15.53 13.38 35.02
C ASN A 125 15.76 13.77 36.48
N GLN A 126 14.70 13.83 37.29
CA GLN A 126 14.82 14.15 38.72
C GLN A 126 15.61 13.06 39.48
N LEU A 127 15.37 11.79 39.19
CA LEU A 127 16.09 10.69 39.82
C LEU A 127 17.56 10.63 39.40
N MET A 128 17.89 11.00 38.15
CA MET A 128 19.28 11.15 37.70
C MET A 128 19.97 12.33 38.39
N GLN A 129 19.31 13.47 38.53
CA GLN A 129 19.86 14.66 39.21
C GLN A 129 20.17 14.38 40.69
N ARG A 130 19.35 13.56 41.35
CA ARG A 130 19.61 13.09 42.72
C ARG A 130 20.65 11.98 42.81
N GLY A 131 21.14 11.49 41.66
CA GLY A 131 22.08 10.38 41.59
C GLY A 131 21.48 9.07 42.08
N VAL A 132 20.16 8.89 41.97
CA VAL A 132 19.50 7.59 42.23
C VAL A 132 19.66 6.68 41.02
N LEU A 133 19.52 7.24 39.81
CA LEU A 133 19.79 6.55 38.55
C LEU A 133 21.16 7.01 38.04
N ARG A 134 22.20 6.17 38.19
CA ARG A 134 23.58 6.53 37.78
C ARG A 134 24.09 5.65 36.67
N THR A 135 23.71 4.38 36.68
CA THR A 135 24.20 3.40 35.72
C THR A 135 23.16 3.09 34.66
N ARG A 136 23.64 2.56 33.53
CA ARG A 136 22.78 2.13 32.43
C ARG A 136 21.79 1.04 32.86
N VAL A 137 22.19 0.18 33.80
CA VAL A 137 21.33 -0.87 34.36
C VAL A 137 20.18 -0.25 35.13
N ASP A 138 20.44 0.77 35.95
CA ASP A 138 19.39 1.48 36.71
C ASP A 138 18.35 2.12 35.77
N LEU A 139 18.77 2.63 34.61
CA LEU A 139 17.86 3.18 33.60
C LEU A 139 16.99 2.12 32.93
N GLU A 140 17.57 0.96 32.63
CA GLU A 140 16.84 -0.17 32.07
C GLU A 140 15.83 -0.74 33.09
N ASP A 141 16.22 -0.83 34.36
CA ASP A 141 15.35 -1.28 35.45
C ASP A 141 14.24 -0.26 35.75
N PHE A 142 14.54 1.04 35.71
CA PHE A 142 13.53 2.09 35.79
C PHE A 142 12.49 1.93 34.67
N GLY A 143 12.94 1.69 33.43
CA GLY A 143 12.07 1.40 32.29
C GLY A 143 11.14 0.21 32.51
N ARG A 144 11.63 -0.85 33.16
CA ARG A 144 10.83 -2.05 33.49
C ARG A 144 9.82 -1.80 34.61
N CYS A 145 10.14 -0.92 35.54
CA CYS A 145 9.26 -0.55 36.66
C CYS A 145 8.12 0.40 36.25
N ILE A 146 8.23 1.06 35.10
CA ILE A 146 7.17 1.95 34.59
C ILE A 146 6.03 1.10 34.04
N ASN A 147 4.95 1.04 34.79
CA ASN A 147 3.72 0.40 34.34
C ASN A 147 2.85 1.39 33.56
N TYR A 148 2.94 1.35 32.23
CA TYR A 148 2.16 2.20 31.31
C TYR A 148 0.63 2.03 31.43
N GLN A 149 0.15 0.99 32.13
CA GLN A 149 -1.28 0.75 32.36
C GLN A 149 -1.83 1.54 33.55
N ARG A 150 -0.96 1.96 34.49
CA ARG A 150 -1.34 2.87 35.58
C ARG A 150 -1.30 4.29 35.04
N GLY A 151 -2.45 4.94 34.92
CA GLY A 151 -2.59 6.26 34.32
C GLY A 151 -1.66 7.35 34.91
N PRO A 152 -1.60 8.54 34.27
CA PRO A 152 -0.61 9.59 34.54
C PRO A 152 -0.61 10.12 35.99
N GLN A 153 -1.68 9.89 36.75
CA GLN A 153 -1.85 10.35 38.14
C GLN A 153 -0.83 9.71 39.09
N HIS A 154 -0.48 8.44 38.90
CA HIS A 154 0.49 7.76 39.77
C HIS A 154 1.90 8.35 39.64
N ILE A 155 2.28 8.71 38.41
CA ILE A 155 3.58 9.33 38.12
C ILE A 155 3.60 10.77 38.66
N GLN A 156 2.48 11.50 38.56
CA GLN A 156 2.36 12.84 39.15
C GLN A 156 2.50 12.84 40.67
N ASN A 157 1.89 11.87 41.37
CA ASN A 157 2.01 11.77 42.83
C ASN A 157 3.45 11.52 43.26
N HIS A 158 4.17 10.60 42.61
CA HIS A 158 5.59 10.38 42.90
C HIS A 158 6.47 11.58 42.57
N LEU A 159 6.19 12.28 41.46
CA LEU A 159 6.87 13.54 41.15
C LEU A 159 6.65 14.60 42.23
N GLN A 160 5.44 14.69 42.79
CA GLN A 160 5.14 15.60 43.89
C GLN A 160 5.84 15.19 45.19
N GLU A 161 5.85 13.91 45.54
CA GLU A 161 6.57 13.38 46.71
C GLU A 161 8.08 13.65 46.62
N ILE A 162 8.68 13.40 45.46
CA ILE A 162 10.10 13.68 45.22
C ILE A 162 10.35 15.18 45.40
N ARG A 163 9.50 16.03 44.81
CA ARG A 163 9.64 17.49 44.90
C ARG A 163 9.45 18.03 46.33
N GLN A 164 8.60 17.41 47.15
CA GLN A 164 8.37 17.80 48.54
C GLN A 164 9.47 17.30 49.50
N ASN A 165 10.14 16.21 49.15
CA ASN A 165 11.27 15.66 49.90
C ASN A 165 12.64 16.23 49.42
N SER A 166 12.64 17.46 48.89
CA SER A 166 13.82 18.22 48.48
C SER A 166 14.02 19.42 49.38
#